data_AF-A0A3S4J7D3-F1
#
_entry.id   AF-A0A3S4J7D3-F1
#
_cell.length_a   1.000
_cell.length_b   1.000
_cell.length_c   1.000
_cell.angle_alpha   90.00
_cell.angle_beta   90.00
_cell.angle_gamma   90.00
#
_symmetry.space_group_name_H-M   'P 1'
#
loop_
_entity.id
_entity.type
_entity.pdbx_description
1 polymer ?
#
loop_
_entity_poly.entity_id
_entity_poly.type
_entity_poly.pdbx_seq_one_letter_code
_entity_poly.pdbx_strand_id
1 'polypeptide(L)' 'MLIPLRLKVSADEKAALQKAQSLLGELGIEFQSDAQHVTIRAVPLPLRQQNLQILIPELIGYLAQQTTFCNGQYCTMDSA' A
#
# COMPACT_ATOMS: atom_id res chain seq x y z
N MET A 1 -3.31 15.67 15.80
CA MET A 1 -4.33 14.61 15.68
C MET A 1 -4.22 14.03 14.28
N LEU A 2 -4.21 12.70 14.14
CA LEU A 2 -4.15 12.05 12.82
C LEU A 2 -5.59 11.74 12.39
N ILE A 3 -6.03 12.32 11.29
CA ILE A 3 -7.36 12.00 10.73
C ILE A 3 -7.20 10.75 9.87
N PRO A 4 -7.96 9.67 10.13
CA PRO A 4 -7.93 8.48 9.29
C PRO A 4 -8.44 8.82 7.88
N LEU A 5 -7.65 8.49 6.86
CA LEU A 5 -8.02 8.75 5.47
C LEU A 5 -8.64 7.50 4.86
N ARG A 6 -9.92 7.59 4.49
CA ARG A 6 -10.65 6.49 3.85
C ARG A 6 -10.71 6.72 2.34
N LEU A 7 -10.25 5.73 1.57
CA LEU A 7 -10.21 5.74 0.12
C LEU A 7 -10.98 4.54 -0.42
N LYS A 8 -11.68 4.71 -1.53
CA LYS A 8 -12.31 3.61 -2.25
C LYS A 8 -11.26 2.93 -3.11
N VAL A 9 -11.22 1.60 -3.07
CA VAL A 9 -10.28 0.78 -3.86
C VAL A 9 -11.03 -0.36 -4.54
N SER A 10 -10.54 -0.78 -5.71
CA SER A 10 -10.96 -1.99 -6.40
C SER A 10 -10.41 -3.26 -5.73
N ALA A 11 -10.88 -4.42 -6.19
CA ALA A 11 -10.44 -5.71 -5.66
C ALA A 11 -8.95 -5.97 -5.94
N ASP A 12 -8.46 -5.62 -7.13
CA ASP A 12 -7.07 -5.82 -7.54
C ASP A 12 -6.12 -4.91 -6.75
N GLU A 13 -6.49 -3.64 -6.60
CA GLU A 13 -5.76 -2.67 -5.78
C GLU A 13 -5.68 -3.08 -4.32
N LYS A 14 -6.78 -3.61 -3.77
CA LYS A 14 -6.80 -4.16 -2.42
C LYS A 14 -5.86 -5.36 -2.30
N ALA A 15 -5.88 -6.28 -3.27
CA ALA A 15 -5.00 -7.44 -3.26
C ALA A 15 -3.52 -7.02 -3.33
N ALA A 16 -3.19 -6.01 -4.14
CA ALA A 16 -1.84 -5.46 -4.22
C ALA A 16 -1.39 -4.81 -2.90
N LEU A 17 -2.26 -4.02 -2.26
CA LEU A 17 -2.00 -3.46 -0.94
C LEU A 17 -1.78 -4.55 0.12
N GLN A 18 -2.61 -5.59 0.13
CA GLN A 18 -2.46 -6.70 1.06
C GLN A 18 -1.14 -7.45 0.87
N LYS A 19 -0.72 -7.68 -0.38
CA LYS A 19 0.60 -8.26 -0.69
C LYS A 19 1.75 -7.37 -0.20
N ALA A 20 1.61 -6.06 -0.35
CA ALA A 20 2.62 -5.08 0.08
C ALA A 20 2.49 -4.68 1.56
N GLN A 21 1.58 -5.27 2.33
CA GLN A 21 1.29 -4.83 3.70
C GLN A 21 2.52 -4.91 4.61
N SER A 22 3.32 -5.98 4.51
CA SER A 22 4.54 -6.13 5.30
C SER A 22 5.57 -5.05 4.96
N LEU A 23 5.79 -4.78 3.67
CA LEU A 23 6.72 -3.73 3.20
C LEU A 23 6.26 -2.33 3.65
N LEU A 24 4.96 -2.04 3.53
CA LEU A 24 4.38 -0.78 3.98
C LEU A 24 4.51 -0.61 5.50
N GLY A 25 4.34 -1.70 6.26
CA GLY A 25 4.57 -1.73 7.71
C GLY A 25 6.01 -1.37 8.08
N GLU A 26 7.01 -1.90 7.37
CA GLU A 26 8.42 -1.56 7.57
C GLU A 26 8.72 -0.07 7.31
N LEU A 27 7.98 0.54 6.38
CA LEU A 27 8.05 1.98 6.08
C LEU A 27 7.28 2.86 7.07
N GLY A 28 6.60 2.25 8.06
CA GLY A 28 5.76 2.96 9.04
C GLY A 28 4.40 3.41 8.49
N ILE A 29 3.91 2.74 7.44
CA ILE A 29 2.59 2.96 6.85
C ILE A 29 1.64 1.86 7.35
N GLU A 30 0.64 2.25 8.12
CA GLU A 30 -0.42 1.34 8.58
C GLU A 30 -1.74 1.69 7.92
N PHE A 31 -2.44 0.65 7.46
CA PHE A 31 -3.75 0.78 6.85
C PHE A 31 -4.65 -0.40 7.21
N GLN A 32 -5.95 -0.17 7.19
CA GLN A 32 -6.99 -1.19 7.33
C GLN A 32 -7.80 -1.27 6.04
N SER A 33 -7.93 -2.48 5.48
CA SER A 33 -8.78 -2.71 4.30
C SER A 33 -10.12 -3.31 4.71
N ASP A 34 -11.21 -2.70 4.24
CA ASP A 34 -12.60 -3.20 4.30
C ASP A 34 -13.01 -3.78 2.92
N ALA A 35 -14.29 -4.08 2.68
CA ALA A 35 -14.79 -4.70 1.45
C ALA A 35 -14.46 -3.89 0.18
N GLN A 36 -14.58 -2.57 0.21
CA GLN A 36 -14.32 -1.67 -0.94
C GLN A 36 -13.49 -0.44 -0.56
N HIS A 37 -12.98 -0.38 0.66
CA HIS A 37 -12.31 0.81 1.17
C HIS A 37 -11.02 0.45 1.89
N VAL A 38 -10.05 1.35 1.83
CA VAL A 38 -8.83 1.30 2.62
C VAL A 38 -8.77 2.54 3.49
N THR A 39 -8.47 2.35 4.77
CA THR A 39 -8.34 3.40 5.77
C THR A 39 -6.90 3.49 6.21
N ILE A 40 -6.23 4.60 5.89
CA ILE A 40 -4.87 4.86 6.33
C ILE A 40 -4.91 5.34 7.77
N ARG A 41 -4.17 4.65 8.65
CA ARG A 41 -4.16 4.88 10.10
C ARG A 41 -2.83 5.38 10.62
N ALA A 42 -1.74 5.15 9.92
CA ALA A 42 -0.44 5.72 10.24
C ALA A 42 0.35 5.93 8.96
N VAL A 43 1.08 7.04 8.91
CA VAL A 43 2.09 7.30 7.88
C VAL A 43 3.28 8.01 8.52
N PRO A 44 4.50 7.81 8.00
CA PRO A 44 5.69 8.48 8.50
C PRO A 44 5.61 10.00 8.28
N LEU A 45 6.32 10.77 9.11
CA LEU A 45 6.25 12.24 9.13
C LEU A 45 6.49 12.91 7.75
N PRO A 46 7.44 12.44 6.92
CA PRO A 46 7.64 13.01 5.57
C PRO A 46 6.40 12.90 4.69
N LEU A 47 5.65 11.78 4.79
CA LEU A 47 4.43 11.58 4.00
C LEU A 47 3.25 12.41 4.52
N ARG A 48 3.25 12.82 5.79
CA ARG A 48 2.20 13.71 6.33
C ARG A 48 2.24 15.12 5.74
N GLN A 49 3.40 15.55 5.24
CA GLN A 49 3.53 16.83 4.56
C GLN A 49 3.03 16.78 3.11
N GLN A 50 2.80 15.57 2.59
CA GLN A 50 2.27 15.33 1.25
C GLN A 50 0.74 15.27 1.26
N ASN A 51 0.13 15.47 0.10
CA ASN A 51 -1.30 15.28 -0.07
C ASN A 51 -1.62 13.78 -0.13
N LEU A 52 -1.94 13.17 1.01
CA LEU A 52 -2.25 11.74 1.13
C LEU A 52 -3.42 11.30 0.23
N GLN A 53 -4.33 12.22 -0.13
CA GLN A 53 -5.42 11.92 -1.06
C GLN A 53 -4.94 11.69 -2.50
N ILE A 54 -3.75 12.18 -2.86
CA ILE A 54 -3.12 11.97 -4.16
C ILE A 54 -2.12 10.82 -4.09
N LEU A 55 -1.26 10.85 -3.07
CA LEU A 55 -0.15 9.92 -2.95
C LEU A 55 -0.60 8.46 -2.77
N ILE A 56 -1.63 8.23 -1.95
CA ILE A 56 -2.06 6.87 -1.63
C ILE A 56 -2.67 6.18 -2.87
N PRO A 57 -3.61 6.81 -3.62
CA PRO A 57 -4.07 6.24 -4.89
C PRO A 57 -2.94 5.98 -5.90
N GLU A 58 -1.96 6.88 -6.02
CA GLU A 58 -0.81 6.65 -6.90
C GLU A 58 0.03 5.46 -6.45
N LEU A 59 0.31 5.35 -5.15
CA LEU A 59 1.03 4.21 -4.58
C LEU A 59 0.25 2.90 -4.81
N ILE A 60 -1.06 2.90 -4.59
CA ILE A 60 -1.92 1.75 -4.84
C ILE A 60 -1.86 1.35 -6.31
N GLY A 61 -2.01 2.31 -7.23
CA GLY A 61 -1.90 2.07 -8.67
C GLY A 61 -0.53 1.54 -9.06
N TYR A 62 0.54 2.00 -8.39
CA TYR A 62 1.89 1.50 -8.59
C TYR A 62 2.06 0.05 -8.09
N LEU A 63 1.56 -0.26 -6.89
CA LEU A 63 1.57 -1.61 -6.32
C LEU A 63 0.72 -2.57 -7.17
N ALA A 64 -0.41 -2.12 -7.72
CA ALA A 64 -1.27 -2.91 -8.60
C ALA A 64 -0.58 -3.26 -9.93
N GLN A 65 0.30 -2.39 -10.43
CA GLN A 65 1.14 -2.64 -11.60
C GLN A 65 2.35 -3.52 -11.29
N GLN A 66 2.78 -3.59 -10.02
CA GLN A 66 3.86 -4.47 -9.60
C GLN A 66 3.37 -5.91 -9.44
N THR A 67 3.87 -6.79 -10.32
CA THR A 67 3.65 -8.24 -10.23
C THR A 67 4.65 -8.93 -9.30
N THR A 68 5.76 -8.27 -8.95
CA THR A 68 6.86 -8.87 -8.18
C THR A 68 7.23 -7.99 -6.99
N PHE A 69 6.84 -8.39 -5.78
CA PHE A 69 7.32 -7.78 -4.54
C PHE A 69 8.54 -8.57 -4.04
N CYS A 70 9.74 -8.21 -4.51
CA CYS A 70 10.98 -8.84 -4.05
C CYS A 70 11.41 -8.23 -2.71
N ASN A 71 10.94 -8.79 -1.59
CA ASN A 71 11.55 -8.54 -0.28
C ASN A 71 12.86 -9.33 -0.19
N GLY A 72 13.98 -8.69 -0.61
CA GLY A 72 15.36 -9.08 -0.34
C GLY A 72 15.72 -10.58 -0.43
N GLN A 73 16.40 -10.95 -1.53
CA GLN A 73 17.22 -12.17 -1.71
C GLN A 73 16.43 -13.46 -1.42
N TYR A 74 15.56 -14.00 -2.27
CA TYR A 74 15.82 -14.65 -3.55
C TYR A 74 14.48 -14.63 -4.32
N CYS A 75 14.35 -13.79 -5.34
CA CYS A 75 13.27 -13.97 -6.31
C CYS A 75 13.66 -15.20 -7.16
N THR A 76 13.26 -16.39 -6.70
CA THR A 76 13.50 -17.64 -7.41
C THR A 76 12.80 -17.52 -8.75
N MET A 77 13.56 -17.55 -9.83
CA MET A 77 13.02 -17.78 -11.16
C MET A 77 12.40 -19.18 -11.16
N ASP A 78 11.07 -19.24 -11.11
CA ASP A 78 10.26 -20.43 -11.39
C ASP A 78 9.22 -19.95 -12.41
N SER A 79 9.13 -20.43 -13.65
CA SER A 79 9.80 -21.51 -14.35
C SER A 79 9.75 -21.25 -15.85
N ALA A 80 10.67 -21.90 -16.57
CA ALA A 80 10.66 -22.06 -18.03
C ALA A 80 9.48 -22.92 -18.52
#